data_AF-A0A2G8R410-F1
#
_entry.id   AF-A0A2G8R410-F1
#
_cell.length_a   1.000
_cell.length_b   1.000
_cell.length_c   1.000
_cell.angle_alpha   90.00
_cell.angle_beta   90.00
_cell.angle_gamma   90.00
#
_symmetry.space_group_name_H-M   'P 1'
#
loop_
_entity.id
_entity.type
_entity.pdbx_description
1 polymer ?
#
loop_
_entity_poly.entity_id
_entity_poly.type
_entity_poly.pdbx_seq_one_letter_code
_entity_poly.pdbx_strand_id
1 'polypeptide(L)'
;MTLILFLHGASSSGKSTLTRAIRASAGRPFLHLSLDHFRDSGALDPKAYPDWAAARPAVFDGMHRAMAAFAEAGNDLIVDTSLTRRAGTHSSRRPSPPSTCCSSPC
;
A
#
# COMPACT_ATOMS: atom_id res chain seq x y z
N MET A 1 -24.79 6.73 12.51
CA MET A 1 -24.54 6.84 11.05
C MET A 1 -23.05 7.09 10.90
N THR A 2 -22.31 6.15 10.33
CA THR A 2 -20.84 6.15 10.34
C THR A 2 -20.30 6.41 8.94
N LEU A 3 -19.27 7.25 8.81
CA LEU A 3 -18.59 7.52 7.55
C LEU A 3 -17.22 6.84 7.50
N ILE A 4 -16.98 6.08 6.44
CA ILE A 4 -15.69 5.45 6.16
C ILE A 4 -15.13 6.07 4.86
N LEU A 5 -13.96 6.70 4.95
CA LEU A 5 -13.24 7.26 3.81
C LEU A 5 -12.09 6.33 3.44
N PHE A 6 -12.13 5.74 2.25
CA PHE A 6 -11.03 4.96 1.69
C PHE A 6 -10.13 5.84 0.84
N LEU A 7 -8.85 5.95 1.24
CA LEU A 7 -7.80 6.62 0.48
C LEU A 7 -6.95 5.55 -0.22
N HIS A 8 -7.02 5.53 -1.55
CA HIS A 8 -6.30 4.57 -2.38
C HIS A 8 -5.29 5.31 -3.25
N GLY A 9 -4.03 4.85 -3.28
CA GLY A 9 -2.99 5.48 -4.08
C GLY A 9 -1.57 4.99 -3.78
N ALA A 10 -0.62 5.30 -4.67
CA ALA A 10 0.79 4.96 -4.49
C ALA A 10 1.34 5.52 -3.16
N SER A 11 2.33 4.90 -2.51
CA SER A 11 2.80 5.34 -1.18
C SER A 11 3.19 6.82 -1.13
N SER A 12 3.68 7.39 -2.24
CA SER A 12 4.06 8.80 -2.37
C SER A 12 2.95 9.75 -2.88
N SER A 13 1.70 9.33 -3.04
CA SER A 13 0.63 10.16 -3.65
C SER A 13 0.03 11.21 -2.71
N GLY A 14 0.61 11.44 -1.53
CA GLY A 14 0.16 12.47 -0.59
C GLY A 14 -1.06 12.11 0.27
N LYS A 15 -1.42 10.82 0.39
CA LYS A 15 -2.57 10.35 1.19
C LYS A 15 -2.47 10.78 2.66
N SER A 16 -1.29 10.70 3.27
CA SER A 16 -1.07 11.15 4.64
C SER A 16 -1.28 12.66 4.81
N THR A 17 -0.88 13.47 3.83
CA THR A 17 -1.16 14.91 3.78
C THR A 17 -2.66 15.17 3.66
N LEU A 18 -3.35 14.45 2.78
CA LEU A 18 -4.79 14.55 2.61
C LEU A 18 -5.54 14.12 3.88
N THR A 19 -5.15 13.03 4.53
CA THR A 19 -5.72 12.59 5.82
C THR A 19 -5.60 13.68 6.88
N ARG A 20 -4.43 14.33 6.99
CA ARG A 20 -4.23 15.43 7.94
C ARG A 20 -5.15 16.61 7.63
N ALA A 21 -5.27 16.99 6.35
CA ALA A 21 -6.16 18.06 5.93
C ALA A 21 -7.63 17.75 6.22
N ILE A 22 -8.09 16.52 5.94
CA ILE A 22 -9.45 16.05 6.26
C ILE A 22 -9.71 16.13 7.76
N ARG A 23 -8.79 15.61 8.60
CA ARG A 23 -8.96 15.65 10.06
C ARG A 23 -8.96 17.06 10.61
N ALA A 24 -8.19 17.98 10.02
CA ALA A 24 -8.14 19.37 10.44
C ALA A 24 -9.40 20.16 10.05
N SER A 25 -10.03 19.83 8.92
CA SER A 25 -11.25 20.49 8.45
C SER A 25 -12.54 19.84 8.95
N ALA A 26 -12.47 18.61 9.45
CA ALA A 26 -13.63 17.89 9.95
C ALA A 26 -14.13 18.45 11.28
N GLY A 27 -15.43 18.76 11.36
CA GLY A 27 -16.13 19.08 12.61
C GLY A 27 -16.37 17.88 13.54
N ARG A 28 -15.70 16.74 13.29
CA ARG A 28 -15.88 15.47 14.02
C ARG A 28 -14.60 14.62 13.98
N PRO A 29 -14.39 13.72 14.95
CA PRO A 29 -13.18 12.91 15.01
C PRO A 29 -13.19 11.80 13.93
N PHE A 30 -12.03 11.55 13.33
CA PHE A 30 -11.81 10.42 12.43
C PHE A 30 -10.69 9.52 12.96
N LEU A 31 -10.91 8.22 13.12
CA LEU A 31 -9.83 7.26 13.37
C LEU A 31 -9.05 7.02 12.06
N HIS A 32 -7.72 7.08 12.09
CA HIS A 32 -6.91 6.79 10.90
C HIS A 32 -6.27 5.40 11.00
N LEU A 33 -6.76 4.45 10.20
CA LEU A 33 -6.26 3.08 10.15
C LEU A 33 -5.51 2.87 8.83
N SER A 34 -4.23 2.52 8.93
CA SER A 34 -3.36 2.30 7.77
C SER A 34 -2.37 1.19 8.07
N LEU A 35 -2.16 0.26 7.13
CA LEU A 35 -1.15 -0.79 7.28
C LEU A 35 0.25 -0.20 7.52
N ASP A 36 0.57 0.92 6.86
CA ASP A 36 1.85 1.60 7.02
C ASP A 36 2.00 2.14 8.44
N HIS A 37 0.94 2.66 9.07
CA HIS A 37 0.97 3.02 10.49
C HIS A 37 1.22 1.84 11.42
N PHE A 38 0.62 0.67 11.15
CA PHE A 38 0.89 -0.52 11.95
C PHE A 38 2.37 -0.94 11.82
N ARG A 39 2.98 -0.76 10.65
CA ARG A 39 4.40 -1.05 10.42
C ARG A 39 5.32 -0.03 11.08
N ASP A 40 5.04 1.25 10.89
CA ASP A 40 5.84 2.36 11.41
C ASP A 40 5.77 2.45 12.94
N SER A 41 4.64 2.06 13.55
CA SER A 41 4.48 1.96 15.00
C SER A 41 5.14 0.72 15.62
N GLY A 42 5.60 -0.24 14.80
CA GLY A 42 6.12 -1.52 15.26
C GLY A 42 5.05 -2.56 15.66
N ALA A 43 3.75 -2.21 15.55
CA ALA A 43 2.66 -3.15 15.83
C ALA A 43 2.60 -4.32 14.82
N LEU A 44 3.16 -4.13 13.62
CA LEU A 44 3.33 -5.16 12.61
C LEU A 44 4.76 -5.12 12.08
N ASP A 45 5.57 -6.12 12.41
CA ASP A 45 6.85 -6.35 11.76
C ASP A 45 6.77 -7.58 10.82
N PRO A 46 6.65 -7.39 9.49
CA PRO A 46 6.67 -8.50 8.55
C PRO A 46 7.92 -9.38 8.62
N LYS A 47 9.06 -8.85 9.09
CA LYS A 47 10.32 -9.60 9.22
C LYS A 47 10.31 -10.57 10.38
N ALA A 48 9.41 -10.39 11.35
CA ALA A 48 9.24 -11.31 12.48
C ALA A 48 8.48 -12.59 12.09
N TYR A 49 7.89 -12.66 10.90
CA TYR A 49 7.17 -13.83 10.41
C TYR A 49 8.10 -14.77 9.63
N PRO A 50 8.15 -16.08 9.95
CA PRO A 50 8.93 -17.06 9.19
C PRO A 50 8.54 -17.14 7.70
N ASP A 51 7.24 -17.04 7.43
CA ASP A 51 6.68 -16.91 6.08
C ASP A 51 5.64 -15.80 6.06
N TRP A 52 6.09 -14.58 5.76
CA TRP A 52 5.20 -13.44 5.62
C TRP A 52 4.20 -13.60 4.47
N ALA A 53 4.58 -14.26 3.38
CA ALA A 53 3.70 -14.39 2.22
C ALA A 53 2.46 -15.23 2.57
N ALA A 54 2.65 -16.30 3.36
CA ALA A 54 1.56 -17.11 3.89
C ALA A 54 0.77 -16.43 5.01
N ALA A 55 1.41 -15.65 5.88
CA ALA A 55 0.74 -14.97 7.00
C ALA A 55 -0.05 -13.72 6.58
N ARG A 56 0.38 -13.03 5.54
CA ARG A 56 -0.16 -11.74 5.11
C ARG A 56 -1.68 -11.74 4.89
N PRO A 57 -2.31 -12.71 4.20
CA PRO A 57 -3.76 -12.71 4.00
C PRO A 57 -4.55 -12.65 5.30
N ALA A 58 -4.17 -13.44 6.30
CA ALA A 58 -4.84 -13.47 7.60
C ALA A 58 -4.69 -12.13 8.36
N VAL A 59 -3.54 -11.46 8.24
CA VAL A 59 -3.32 -10.12 8.82
C VAL A 59 -4.25 -9.09 8.18
N PHE A 60 -4.37 -9.09 6.85
CA PHE A 60 -5.27 -8.19 6.13
C PHE A 60 -6.74 -8.45 6.47
N ASP A 61 -7.16 -9.72 6.53
CA ASP A 61 -8.52 -10.09 6.92
C ASP A 61 -8.84 -9.67 8.36
N GLY A 62 -7.90 -9.83 9.29
CA GLY A 62 -8.02 -9.33 10.66
C GLY A 62 -8.17 -7.81 10.70
N MET A 63 -7.37 -7.09 9.91
CA MET A 63 -7.44 -5.63 9.80
C MET A 63 -8.79 -5.17 9.27
N HIS A 64 -9.32 -5.80 8.22
CA HIS A 64 -10.65 -5.48 7.67
C HIS A 64 -11.77 -5.73 8.69
N ARG A 65 -11.71 -6.84 9.44
CA ARG A 65 -12.68 -7.12 10.51
C ARG A 65 -12.60 -6.09 11.64
N ALA A 66 -11.40 -5.66 12.02
CA ALA A 66 -11.23 -4.60 13.02
C ALA A 66 -11.82 -3.27 12.54
N MET A 67 -11.61 -2.90 11.27
CA MET A 67 -12.23 -1.70 10.68
C MET A 67 -13.76 -1.78 10.74
N ALA A 68 -14.34 -2.93 10.37
CA ALA A 68 -15.78 -3.14 10.45
C ALA A 68 -16.29 -2.96 11.89
N ALA A 69 -15.63 -3.57 12.88
CA ALA A 69 -16.00 -3.45 14.28
C ALA A 69 -15.95 -2.00 14.79
N PHE A 70 -14.93 -1.22 14.40
CA PHE A 70 -14.88 0.21 14.76
C PHE A 70 -16.03 0.99 14.12
N ALA A 71 -16.36 0.71 12.86
CA ALA A 71 -17.44 1.39 12.17
C ALA A 71 -18.82 1.05 12.75
N GLU A 72 -19.05 -0.21 13.10
CA GLU A 72 -20.24 -0.70 13.80
C GLU A 72 -20.40 -0.06 15.18
N ALA A 73 -19.29 0.15 15.89
CA ALA A 73 -19.26 0.90 17.15
C ALA A 73 -19.49 2.42 16.98
N GLY A 74 -19.66 2.92 15.75
CA GLY A 74 -19.98 4.31 15.46
C GLY A 74 -18.78 5.23 15.23
N ASN A 75 -17.56 4.69 15.05
CA ASN A 75 -16.37 5.50 14.81
C ASN A 75 -16.25 5.86 13.33
N ASP A 76 -16.13 7.15 13.02
CA ASP A 76 -15.79 7.57 11.65
C ASP A 76 -14.33 7.22 11.33
N LEU A 77 -14.09 6.65 10.15
CA LEU A 77 -12.80 6.08 9.77
C LEU A 77 -12.21 6.75 8.53
N ILE A 78 -10.90 6.91 8.53
CA ILE A 78 -10.08 7.11 7.33
C ILE A 78 -9.21 5.87 7.20
N VAL A 79 -9.33 5.17 6.09
CA VAL A 79 -8.58 3.95 5.79
C VAL A 79 -7.64 4.24 4.63
N ASP A 80 -6.33 4.05 4.84
CA ASP A 80 -5.32 4.19 3.80
C ASP A 80 -4.74 2.81 3.44
N THR A 81 -4.80 2.47 2.16
CA THR A 81 -4.13 1.30 1.60
C THR A 81 -3.18 1.72 0.48
N SER A 82 -1.88 1.50 0.69
CA SER A 82 -0.86 1.76 -0.33
C SER A 82 -0.89 0.67 -1.42
N LEU A 83 -1.02 1.09 -2.68
CA LEU A 83 -0.84 0.20 -3.83
C LEU A 83 0.66 -0.08 -4.02
N THR A 84 1.15 -1.22 -3.58
CA THR A 84 2.42 -1.76 -4.12
C THR A 84 2.13 -2.33 -5.51
N ARG A 85 2.66 -1.68 -6.55
CA ARG A 85 2.68 -2.20 -7.92
C ARG A 85 3.21 -3.64 -7.90
N ARG A 86 2.49 -4.61 -8.45
CA ARG A 86 3.11 -5.89 -8.87
C ARG A 86 4.20 -5.51 -9.87
N ALA A 87 5.47 -5.61 -9.48
CA ALA A 87 6.56 -5.53 -10.44
C ALA A 87 6.45 -6.76 -11.35
N GLY A 88 5.72 -6.63 -12.45
CA GLY A 88 5.88 -7.53 -13.58
C GLY A 88 7.29 -7.35 -14.09
N THR A 89 8.12 -8.37 -13.91
CA THR A 89 9.42 -8.47 -14.57
C THR A 89 9.17 -8.62 -16.07
N HIS A 90 9.19 -7.50 -16.80
CA HIS A 90 9.40 -7.54 -18.23
C HIS A 90 10.89 -7.28 -18.46
N SER A 91 11.70 -8.34 -18.41
CA SER A 91 13.08 -8.29 -18.87
C SER A 91 13.05 -8.22 -20.40
N SER A 92 12.94 -7.01 -20.94
CA SER A 92 13.28 -6.77 -22.34
C SER A 92 14.80 -6.87 -22.50
N ARG A 93 15.31 -8.11 -22.60
CA ARG A 93 16.58 -8.35 -23.29
C ARG A 93 16.40 -7.85 -24.72
N ARG A 94 16.90 -6.66 -25.02
CA ARG A 94 17.23 -6.29 -26.41
C ARG A 94 18.32 -7.27 -26.87
N PRO A 95 18.12 -8.05 -27.93
CA PRO A 95 19.24 -8.74 -28.55
C PRO A 95 20.15 -7.69 -29.19
N SER A 96 21.44 -7.72 -28.84
CA SER A 96 22.49 -7.00 -29.53
C SER A 96 22.57 -7.47 -30.98
N PRO A 97 22.71 -6.58 -31.99
CA PRO A 97 22.90 -7.01 -33.37
C PRO A 97 24.24 -7.74 -33.52
N PRO A 98 24.34 -8.75 -34.40
CA PRO A 98 25.61 -9.43 -34.64
C PRO A 98 26.61 -8.48 -35.30
N SER A 99 27.82 -8.45 -34.73
CA SER A 99 28.99 -7.80 -35.30
C SER A 99 29.46 -8.58 -36.53
N THR A 100 28.92 -8.28 -37.70
CA THR A 100 29.56 -8.67 -38.97
C THR A 100 30.60 -7.63 -39.32
N CYS A 101 31.83 -7.95 -38.90
CA CYS A 101 33.06 -7.54 -39.54
C CYS A 101 32.99 -7.97 -41.02
N CYS A 102 32.74 -7.02 -41.92
CA CYS A 102 32.96 -7.21 -43.36
C CYS A 102 34.13 -6.31 -43.76
N SER A 103 35.28 -6.94 -43.79
CA SER A 103 36.49 -6.51 -44.49
C SER A 103 36.17 -6.09 -45.93
N SER A 104 36.81 -5.00 -46.37
CA SER A 104 36.96 -4.58 -47.77
C SER A 104 37.42 -5.76 -48.66
N PRO A 105 37.11 -5.77 -49.97
CA PRO A 105 37.86 -4.91 -50.90
C PRO A 105 37.04 -4.38 -52.10
N CYS A 106 37.29 -3.12 -52.49
CA CYS A 106 37.33 -2.62 -53.86
C CYS A 106 37.90 -1.19 -53.84
#